data_AF-A0A545UM27-F1
#
_entry.id   AF-A0A545UM27-F1
#
_cell.length_a   1.000
_cell.length_b   1.000
_cell.length_c   1.000
_cell.angle_alpha   90.00
_cell.angle_beta   90.00
_cell.angle_gamma   90.00
#
_symmetry.space_group_name_H-M   'P 1'
#
loop_
_entity.id
_entity.type
_entity.pdbx_description
1 polymer ?
#
loop_
_entity_poly.entity_id
_entity_poly.type
_entity_poly.pdbx_seq_one_letter_code
_entity_poly.pdbx_strand_id
1 'polypeptide(L)'
;MPVGENPPTVSYRKRHMRSLLAIAFQRWWDTVDRESYHGLQLKAELKKLPELTLQRRQLGYLLAARTQHGDFADYHERFNHEDADLNCPCGRRKSPTHLFYCRKIPRSLRPRLTPEPEAAIRRYLGRSFQTYIKLADFYYAKINKRH
;
A
#
# COMPACT_ATOMS: atom_id res chain seq x y z
N MET A 1 58.38 11.07 1.62
CA MET A 1 57.40 12.18 1.63
C MET A 1 56.06 11.62 2.11
N PRO A 2 55.52 12.05 3.26
CA PRO A 2 54.20 11.61 3.68
C PRO A 2 53.19 12.27 2.74
N VAL A 3 52.38 11.45 2.06
CA VAL A 3 51.26 11.94 1.26
C VAL A 3 50.26 12.53 2.25
N GLY A 4 50.24 13.86 2.37
CA GLY A 4 49.30 14.55 3.25
C GLY A 4 47.88 14.08 2.93
N GLU A 5 47.10 13.81 3.97
CA GLU A 5 45.69 13.43 3.83
C GLU A 5 44.95 14.55 3.09
N ASN A 6 44.76 14.38 1.79
CA ASN A 6 43.98 15.33 1.01
C ASN A 6 42.54 15.29 1.55
N PRO A 7 41.96 16.44 1.91
CA PRO A 7 40.58 16.47 2.37
C PRO A 7 39.69 15.89 1.27
N PRO A 8 38.74 15.01 1.63
CA PRO A 8 37.88 14.38 0.65
C PRO A 8 37.10 15.42 -0.13
N THR A 9 36.94 15.18 -1.43
CA THR A 9 36.21 16.10 -2.31
C THR A 9 34.77 16.29 -1.82
N VAL A 10 34.19 17.46 -2.14
CA VAL A 10 32.78 17.77 -1.84
C VAL A 10 31.85 16.68 -2.40
N SER A 11 32.14 16.19 -3.61
CA SER A 11 31.40 15.09 -4.25
C SER A 11 31.45 13.79 -3.45
N TYR A 12 32.62 13.44 -2.91
CA TYR A 12 32.77 12.26 -2.03
C TYR A 12 31.95 12.42 -0.74
N ARG A 13 32.09 13.56 -0.05
CA ARG A 13 31.34 13.83 1.20
C ARG A 13 29.83 13.78 0.97
N LYS A 14 29.33 14.37 -0.13
CA LYS A 14 27.90 14.30 -0.50
C LYS A 14 27.43 12.87 -0.74
N ARG A 15 28.20 12.05 -1.46
CA ARG A 15 27.87 10.62 -1.69
C ARG A 15 27.84 9.84 -0.38
N HIS A 16 28.85 10.05 0.47
CA HIS A 16 28.95 9.40 1.77
C HIS A 16 27.76 9.74 2.68
N MET A 17 27.39 11.03 2.75
CA MET A 17 26.23 11.48 3.52
C MET A 17 24.92 10.89 3.00
N ARG A 18 24.70 10.84 1.68
CA ARG A 18 23.50 10.20 1.10
C ARG A 18 23.38 8.73 1.48
N SER A 19 24.49 8.00 1.54
CA SER A 19 24.52 6.60 2.00
C SER A 19 24.12 6.48 3.47
N LEU A 20 24.71 7.32 4.32
CA LEU A 20 24.41 7.33 5.76
C LEU A 20 22.96 7.72 6.06
N LEU A 21 22.40 8.67 5.32
CA LEU A 21 21.00 9.07 5.47
C LEU A 21 20.03 7.92 5.20
N ALA A 22 20.27 7.12 4.16
CA ALA A 22 19.43 5.95 3.87
C ALA A 22 19.47 4.92 5.00
N ILE A 23 20.65 4.67 5.59
CA ILE A 23 20.81 3.75 6.72
C ILE A 23 20.14 4.30 7.98
N ALA A 24 20.36 5.58 8.30
CA ALA A 24 19.77 6.24 9.45
C ALA A 24 18.23 6.26 9.36
N PHE A 25 17.69 6.52 8.16
CA PHE A 25 16.26 6.50 7.91
C PHE A 25 15.65 5.12 8.13
N GLN A 26 16.26 4.06 7.61
CA GLN A 26 15.78 2.69 7.82
C GLN A 26 15.81 2.32 9.30
N ARG A 27 16.90 2.63 10.02
CA ARG A 27 17.01 2.38 11.47
C ARG A 27 15.93 3.12 12.25
N TRP A 28 15.70 4.40 11.92
CA TRP A 28 14.62 5.16 12.53
C TRP A 28 13.26 4.53 12.22
N TRP A 29 13.01 4.13 10.98
CA TRP A 29 11.75 3.49 10.59
C TRP A 29 11.50 2.21 11.39
N ASP A 30 12.53 1.37 11.58
CA ASP A 30 12.43 0.14 12.37
C ASP A 30 12.03 0.42 13.84
N THR A 31 12.30 1.62 14.37
CA THR A 31 11.84 2.02 15.73
C THR A 31 10.39 2.53 15.77
N VAL A 32 9.86 3.00 14.65
CA VAL A 32 8.51 3.58 14.53
C VAL A 32 7.52 2.58 13.95
N ASP A 33 8.00 1.46 13.40
CA ASP A 33 7.20 0.52 12.63
C ASP A 33 5.97 0.07 13.41
N ARG A 34 4.80 0.26 12.80
CA ARG A 34 3.51 -0.08 13.40
C ARG A 34 3.12 -1.48 12.94
N GLU A 35 2.50 -2.28 13.80
CA GLU A 35 2.01 -3.63 13.46
C GLU A 35 1.16 -3.65 12.17
N SER A 36 0.38 -2.59 11.92
CA SER A 36 -0.42 -2.43 10.70
C SER A 36 0.40 -2.43 9.41
N TYR A 37 1.66 -1.98 9.45
CA TYR A 37 2.55 -1.92 8.28
C TYR A 37 3.42 -3.17 8.12
N HIS A 38 3.76 -3.86 9.21
CA HIS A 38 4.55 -5.10 9.19
C HIS A 38 3.96 -6.16 8.24
N GLY A 39 2.63 -6.31 8.23
CA GLY A 39 1.96 -7.27 7.36
C GLY A 39 2.16 -7.00 5.87
N LEU A 40 2.37 -5.75 5.45
CA LEU A 40 2.47 -5.38 4.04
C LEU A 40 3.88 -5.56 3.46
N GLN A 41 4.88 -5.80 4.31
CA GLN A 41 6.29 -5.97 3.94
C GLN A 41 6.84 -4.84 3.04
N LEU A 42 6.34 -3.62 3.27
CA LEU A 42 6.80 -2.40 2.62
C LEU A 42 8.11 -1.96 3.25
N LYS A 43 9.05 -1.49 2.42
CA LYS A 43 10.31 -0.93 2.89
C LYS A 43 10.17 0.58 2.97
N ALA A 44 10.69 1.18 4.05
CA ALA A 44 10.81 2.61 4.16
C ALA A 44 12.02 3.07 3.34
N GLU A 45 11.76 3.47 2.09
CA GLU A 45 12.80 3.91 1.18
C GLU A 45 12.74 5.43 0.97
N LEU A 46 13.90 6.08 0.98
CA LEU A 46 14.04 7.50 0.57
C LEU A 46 13.93 7.69 -0.95
N LYS A 47 13.80 6.60 -1.70
CA LYS A 47 13.63 6.64 -3.16
C LYS A 47 12.16 6.87 -3.51
N LYS A 48 11.92 7.40 -4.71
CA LYS A 48 10.56 7.53 -5.24
C LYS A 48 9.91 6.15 -5.34
N LEU A 49 8.83 5.96 -4.60
CA LEU A 49 8.05 4.73 -4.60
C LEU A 49 7.36 4.52 -5.97
N PRO A 50 7.34 3.28 -6.50
CA PRO A 50 6.72 2.99 -7.78
C PRO A 50 5.21 3.29 -7.79
N GLU A 51 4.53 3.18 -6.64
CA GLU A 51 3.12 3.55 -6.48
C GLU A 51 2.83 5.02 -6.84
N LEU A 52 3.82 5.91 -6.73
CA LEU A 52 3.66 7.34 -7.05
C LEU A 52 3.57 7.63 -8.55
N THR A 53 3.66 6.60 -9.40
CA THR A 53 3.39 6.70 -10.83
C THR A 53 1.92 6.41 -11.18
N LEU A 54 1.14 5.90 -10.22
CA LEU A 54 -0.28 5.62 -10.40
C LEU A 54 -1.09 6.90 -10.58
N GLN A 55 -2.23 6.79 -11.26
CA GLN A 55 -3.21 7.87 -11.25
C GLN A 55 -3.71 8.12 -9.81
N ARG A 56 -4.04 9.38 -9.50
CA ARG A 56 -4.49 9.80 -8.15
C ARG A 56 -5.58 8.89 -7.58
N ARG A 57 -6.55 8.51 -8.41
CA ARG A 57 -7.67 7.63 -8.03
C ARG A 57 -7.20 6.24 -7.61
N GLN A 58 -6.33 5.61 -8.42
CA GLN A 58 -5.77 4.28 -8.16
C GLN A 58 -4.91 4.28 -6.90
N LEU A 59 -4.07 5.31 -6.74
CA LEU A 59 -3.28 5.50 -5.52
C LEU A 59 -4.19 5.62 -4.29
N GLY A 60 -5.29 6.38 -4.41
CA GLY A 60 -6.30 6.49 -3.36
C GLY A 60 -6.92 5.15 -2.94
N TYR A 61 -7.23 4.26 -3.89
CA TYR A 61 -7.74 2.92 -3.58
C TYR A 61 -6.73 2.08 -2.80
N LEU A 62 -5.46 2.10 -3.24
CA LEU A 62 -4.40 1.34 -2.59
C LEU A 62 -4.13 1.83 -1.17
N LEU A 63 -4.01 3.15 -0.99
CA LEU A 63 -3.80 3.74 0.33
C LEU A 63 -4.97 3.45 1.27
N ALA A 64 -6.21 3.62 0.80
CA ALA A 64 -7.42 3.27 1.53
C ALA A 64 -7.37 1.83 2.07
N ALA A 65 -7.09 0.85 1.20
CA ALA A 65 -7.03 -0.55 1.64
C ALA A 65 -5.86 -0.84 2.59
N ARG A 66 -4.68 -0.23 2.38
CA ARG A 66 -3.51 -0.40 3.26
C ARG A 66 -3.73 0.18 4.65
N THR A 67 -4.42 1.31 4.75
CA THR A 67 -4.67 1.97 6.03
C THR A 67 -6.01 1.58 6.64
N GLN A 68 -6.83 0.78 5.94
CA GLN A 68 -8.21 0.47 6.32
C GLN A 68 -9.10 1.73 6.45
N HIS A 69 -8.81 2.75 5.65
CA HIS A 69 -9.59 3.99 5.60
C HIS A 69 -10.38 4.10 4.28
N GLY A 70 -11.46 4.88 4.26
CA GLY A 70 -12.29 5.11 3.09
C GLY A 70 -13.63 4.38 3.19
N ASP A 71 -14.19 4.00 2.03
CA ASP A 71 -15.49 3.34 1.94
C ASP A 71 -15.45 1.87 2.40
N PHE A 72 -15.22 1.67 3.70
CA PHE A 72 -15.25 0.39 4.40
C PHE A 72 -16.13 0.50 5.64
N ALA A 73 -16.85 -0.57 5.95
CA ALA A 73 -17.85 -0.55 7.01
C ALA A 73 -17.25 -0.15 8.36
N ASP A 74 -16.13 -0.75 8.73
CA ASP A 74 -15.48 -0.50 10.03
C ASP A 74 -15.03 0.96 10.19
N TYR A 75 -14.65 1.62 9.09
CA TYR A 75 -14.30 3.05 9.12
C TYR A 75 -15.55 3.90 9.33
N HIS A 76 -16.62 3.66 8.57
CA HIS A 76 -17.86 4.44 8.70
C HIS A 76 -18.51 4.29 10.07
N GLU A 77 -18.52 3.08 10.64
CA GLU A 77 -19.05 2.84 11.99
C GLU A 77 -18.20 3.54 13.07
N ARG A 78 -16.88 3.46 12.97
CA ARG A 78 -15.98 4.12 13.93
C ARG A 78 -16.20 5.63 14.00
N PHE A 79 -16.56 6.25 12.88
CA PHE A 79 -16.78 7.69 12.76
C PHE A 79 -18.27 8.08 12.73
N ASN A 80 -19.19 7.13 12.98
CA ASN A 80 -20.64 7.33 12.99
C ASN A 80 -21.18 8.04 11.73
N HIS A 81 -20.74 7.61 10.55
CA HIS A 81 -21.29 8.08 9.28
C HIS A 81 -22.59 7.32 8.96
N GLU A 82 -23.74 7.94 9.24
CA GLU A 82 -25.07 7.31 9.13
C GLU A 82 -25.56 7.11 7.68
N ASP A 83 -25.04 7.90 6.75
CA ASP A 83 -25.40 7.89 5.33
C ASP A 83 -24.61 6.87 4.49
N ALA A 84 -23.68 6.15 5.12
CA ALA A 84 -22.77 5.28 4.40
C ALA A 84 -23.31 3.87 4.19
N ASP A 85 -23.27 3.42 2.93
CA ASP A 85 -23.54 2.02 2.59
C ASP A 85 -22.45 1.10 3.12
N LEU A 86 -22.69 0.42 4.25
CA LEU A 86 -21.73 -0.51 4.86
C LEU A 86 -21.55 -1.81 4.05
N ASN A 87 -22.47 -2.09 3.13
CA ASN A 87 -22.50 -3.33 2.36
C ASN A 87 -22.16 -3.09 0.89
N CYS A 88 -21.36 -3.99 0.34
CA CYS A 88 -21.14 -4.07 -1.10
C CYS A 88 -22.47 -4.48 -1.78
N PRO A 89 -22.76 -4.06 -3.02
CA PRO A 89 -23.93 -4.53 -3.77
C PRO A 89 -24.02 -6.05 -3.95
N CYS A 90 -22.96 -6.79 -3.65
CA CYS A 90 -23.00 -8.24 -3.57
C CYS A 90 -23.65 -8.79 -2.29
N GLY A 91 -24.03 -7.94 -1.34
CA GLY A 91 -24.67 -8.26 -0.06
C GLY A 91 -23.71 -8.57 1.09
N ARG A 92 -22.39 -8.42 0.91
CA ARG A 92 -21.40 -8.62 1.98
C ARG A 92 -20.87 -7.29 2.48
N ARG A 93 -20.49 -7.25 3.75
CA ARG A 93 -19.86 -6.11 4.41
C ARG A 93 -18.60 -5.65 3.67
N LYS A 94 -18.45 -4.33 3.48
CA LYS A 94 -17.29 -3.73 2.83
C LYS A 94 -16.08 -3.83 3.77
N SER A 95 -15.01 -4.48 3.30
CA SER A 95 -13.72 -4.53 3.97
C SER A 95 -12.60 -4.30 2.96
N PRO A 96 -11.38 -3.94 3.40
CA PRO A 96 -10.22 -3.77 2.53
C PRO A 96 -9.92 -4.97 1.62
N THR A 97 -10.24 -6.17 2.09
CA THR A 97 -9.99 -7.44 1.40
C THR A 97 -11.20 -7.97 0.64
N HIS A 98 -12.39 -7.38 0.83
CA HIS A 98 -13.64 -7.89 0.29
C HIS A 98 -13.59 -8.08 -1.23
N LEU A 99 -12.94 -7.17 -1.97
CA LEU A 99 -12.81 -7.26 -3.43
C LEU A 99 -12.17 -8.57 -3.89
N PHE A 100 -11.27 -9.20 -3.13
CA PHE A 100 -10.69 -10.49 -3.51
C PHE A 100 -11.71 -11.65 -3.47
N TYR A 101 -12.80 -11.47 -2.72
CA TYR A 101 -13.84 -12.48 -2.48
C TYR A 101 -15.20 -12.09 -3.06
N CYS A 102 -15.33 -10.90 -3.64
CA CYS A 102 -16.61 -10.39 -4.11
C CYS A 102 -17.17 -11.26 -5.24
N ARG A 103 -18.38 -11.81 -5.03
CA ARG A 103 -19.04 -12.68 -6.03
C ARG A 103 -19.35 -11.99 -7.35
N LYS A 104 -19.51 -10.66 -7.33
CA LYS A 104 -19.76 -9.83 -8.53
C LYS A 104 -18.50 -9.61 -9.38
N ILE A 105 -17.30 -9.93 -8.88
CA ILE A 105 -16.09 -9.86 -9.70
C ILE A 105 -16.00 -11.10 -10.61
N PRO A 106 -15.81 -10.93 -11.92
CA PRO A 106 -15.60 -12.04 -12.86
C PRO A 106 -14.45 -12.95 -12.45
N ARG A 107 -14.62 -14.27 -12.61
CA ARG A 107 -13.57 -15.25 -12.26
C ARG A 107 -12.23 -14.98 -12.96
N SER A 108 -12.26 -14.50 -14.20
CA SER A 108 -11.07 -14.15 -14.99
C SER A 108 -10.23 -13.01 -14.40
N LEU A 109 -10.83 -12.13 -13.59
CA LEU A 109 -10.12 -11.04 -12.92
C LEU A 109 -9.64 -11.40 -11.51
N ARG A 110 -10.09 -12.52 -10.95
CA ARG A 110 -9.74 -12.90 -9.57
C ARG A 110 -8.31 -13.43 -9.52
N PRO A 111 -7.43 -12.82 -8.74
CA PRO A 111 -6.08 -13.35 -8.57
C PRO A 111 -6.10 -14.64 -7.75
N ARG A 112 -5.04 -15.45 -7.90
CA ARG A 112 -4.87 -16.68 -7.13
C ARG A 112 -4.56 -16.36 -5.66
N LEU A 113 -5.37 -16.89 -4.75
CA LEU A 113 -5.18 -16.73 -3.31
C LEU A 113 -4.60 -17.99 -2.63
N THR A 114 -4.73 -19.17 -3.24
CA THR A 114 -4.27 -20.43 -2.66
C THR A 114 -2.76 -20.63 -2.86
N PRO A 115 -2.04 -21.27 -1.92
CA PRO A 115 -2.55 -21.98 -0.73
C PRO A 115 -2.81 -21.08 0.49
N GLU A 116 -2.16 -19.92 0.59
CA GLU A 116 -2.28 -19.00 1.74
C GLU A 116 -2.94 -17.67 1.34
N PRO A 117 -4.27 -17.52 1.56
CA PRO A 117 -4.99 -16.33 1.12
C PRO A 117 -4.48 -15.04 1.73
N GLU A 118 -4.17 -15.06 3.02
CA GLU A 118 -3.70 -13.85 3.71
C GLU A 118 -2.35 -13.37 3.19
N ALA A 119 -1.39 -14.30 3.00
CA ALA A 119 -0.08 -13.96 2.46
C ALA A 119 -0.19 -13.43 1.03
N ALA A 120 -1.06 -14.02 0.21
CA ALA A 120 -1.33 -13.54 -1.14
C ALA A 120 -1.91 -12.12 -1.13
N ILE A 121 -2.90 -11.85 -0.28
CA ILE A 121 -3.51 -10.52 -0.13
C ILE A 121 -2.49 -9.50 0.37
N ARG A 122 -1.71 -9.84 1.41
CA ARG A 122 -0.62 -8.98 1.91
C ARG A 122 0.36 -8.62 0.81
N ARG A 123 0.75 -9.58 -0.04
CA ARG A 123 1.59 -9.34 -1.21
C ARG A 123 0.93 -8.42 -2.25
N TYR A 124 -0.36 -8.62 -2.55
CA TYR A 124 -1.09 -7.78 -3.50
C TYR A 124 -1.37 -6.38 -2.98
N LEU A 125 -1.51 -6.18 -1.68
CA LEU A 125 -1.59 -4.85 -1.09
C LEU A 125 -0.20 -4.22 -0.97
N GLY A 126 0.86 -5.02 -0.79
CA GLY A 126 2.24 -4.56 -0.71
C GLY A 126 2.92 -4.47 -2.07
N ARG A 127 3.89 -5.36 -2.29
CA ARG A 127 4.86 -5.32 -3.41
C ARG A 127 4.25 -5.58 -4.79
N SER A 128 3.12 -6.26 -4.87
CA SER A 128 2.43 -6.61 -6.13
C SER A 128 1.13 -5.81 -6.31
N PHE A 129 1.15 -4.53 -5.94
CA PHE A 129 -0.01 -3.63 -5.95
C PHE A 129 -0.70 -3.49 -7.30
N GLN A 130 -0.01 -3.72 -8.42
CA GLN A 130 -0.62 -3.65 -9.75
C GLN A 130 -1.76 -4.66 -9.91
N THR A 131 -1.67 -5.84 -9.30
CA THR A 131 -2.76 -6.83 -9.28
C THR A 131 -3.97 -6.30 -8.51
N TYR A 132 -3.71 -5.69 -7.36
CA TYR A 132 -4.77 -5.03 -6.58
C TYR A 132 -5.43 -3.90 -7.36
N ILE A 133 -4.65 -3.03 -8.01
CA ILE A 133 -5.17 -1.89 -8.77
C ILE A 133 -6.10 -2.34 -9.89
N LYS A 134 -5.72 -3.35 -10.69
CA LYS A 134 -6.58 -3.88 -11.75
C LYS A 134 -7.94 -4.36 -11.20
N LEU A 135 -7.91 -5.03 -10.05
CA LEU A 135 -9.10 -5.53 -9.39
C LEU A 135 -9.95 -4.40 -8.80
N ALA A 136 -9.31 -3.43 -8.15
CA ALA A 136 -9.92 -2.26 -7.54
C ALA A 136 -10.57 -1.35 -8.59
N ASP A 137 -9.92 -1.10 -9.73
CA ASP A 137 -10.49 -0.31 -10.82
C ASP A 137 -11.79 -0.92 -11.33
N PHE A 138 -11.83 -2.24 -11.56
CA PHE A 138 -13.08 -2.90 -11.94
C PHE A 138 -14.13 -2.80 -10.83
N TYR A 139 -13.74 -3.10 -9.59
CA TYR A 139 -14.63 -3.11 -8.44
C TYR A 139 -15.28 -1.74 -8.22
N TYR A 140 -14.48 -0.66 -8.15
CA TYR A 140 -15.00 0.69 -7.91
C TYR A 140 -15.61 1.35 -9.14
N ALA A 141 -15.34 0.89 -10.36
CA ALA A 141 -16.01 1.43 -11.55
C ALA A 141 -17.34 0.73 -11.87
N LYS A 142 -17.45 -0.57 -11.59
CA LYS A 142 -18.57 -1.42 -12.06
C LYS A 142 -19.44 -1.99 -10.96
N ILE A 143 -18.91 -2.15 -9.75
CA ILE A 143 -19.64 -2.80 -8.65
C ILE A 143 -20.00 -1.78 -7.57
N ASN A 144 -18.99 -1.24 -6.89
CA ASN A 144 -19.16 -0.30 -5.78
C ASN A 144 -18.72 1.09 -6.23
N LYS A 145 -19.57 1.76 -7.02
CA LYS A 145 -19.27 3.08 -7.56
C LYS A 145 -19.07 4.07 -6.41
N ARG A 146 -17.90 4.68 -6.35
CA ARG A 146 -17.66 5.85 -5.51
C ARG A 146 -18.14 7.07 -6.29
N HIS A 147 -19.03 7.86 -5.68
CA HIS A 147 -19.48 9.14 -6.22
C HIS A 147 -18.35 10.17 -6.23
#